data_AF-A0A3P8T2D7-F1
#
_entry.id   AF-A0A3P8T2D7-F1
#
_cell.length_a   1.000
_cell.length_b   1.000
_cell.length_c   1.000
_cell.angle_alpha   90.00
_cell.angle_beta   90.00
_cell.angle_gamma   90.00
#
_symmetry.space_group_name_H-M   'P 1'
#
loop_
_entity.id
_entity.type
_entity.pdbx_description
1 polymer ?
#
loop_
_entity_poly.entity_id
_entity_poly.type
_entity_poly.pdbx_seq_one_letter_code
_entity_poly.pdbx_strand_id
1 'polypeptide(L)'
;SACLTVCLSVTGSRTAGRRPRCPTHCEKAREMALRVRSNMAAGAEIHIPACSEDGNFLPLQCVGSRCFCVDAEGKTMIGGPTGGAVTCKMFSRLSEQFHLSEQKLENTSLTLMN
;
A
#
# COMPACT_ATOMS: atom_id res chain seq x y z
N SER A 1 23.66 8.56 1.36
CA SER A 1 24.52 7.44 0.93
C SER A 1 23.94 6.02 1.04
N ALA A 2 22.73 5.78 1.56
CA ALA A 2 22.17 4.41 1.65
C ALA A 2 21.41 3.93 0.38
N CYS A 3 20.85 4.86 -0.40
CA CYS A 3 20.08 4.54 -1.62
C CYS A 3 20.98 4.01 -2.75
N LEU A 4 22.22 4.52 -2.88
CA LEU A 4 23.15 4.05 -3.90
C LEU A 4 23.60 2.60 -3.68
N THR A 5 23.79 2.17 -2.44
CA THR A 5 24.28 0.82 -2.14
C THR A 5 23.23 -0.27 -2.39
N VAL A 6 21.93 0.05 -2.28
CA VAL A 6 20.84 -0.91 -2.58
C VAL A 6 20.64 -1.13 -4.08
N CYS A 7 20.91 -0.13 -4.93
CA CYS A 7 20.75 -0.28 -6.38
C CYS A 7 21.85 -1.14 -7.05
N LEU A 8 23.00 -1.35 -6.39
CA LEU A 8 24.12 -2.12 -6.96
C LEU A 8 24.07 -3.63 -6.67
N SER A 9 23.16 -4.12 -5.83
CA SER A 9 23.06 -5.55 -5.50
C SER A 9 21.99 -6.32 -6.29
N VAL A 10 21.24 -5.65 -7.19
CA VAL A 10 20.29 -6.29 -8.10
C VAL A 10 20.95 -6.51 -9.46
N THR A 11 21.24 -7.77 -9.78
CA THR A 11 21.67 -8.20 -11.12
C THR A 11 20.59 -7.82 -12.13
N GLY A 12 20.85 -6.82 -12.99
CA GLY A 12 19.93 -6.36 -14.04
C GLY A 12 19.45 -4.89 -13.95
N SER A 13 19.73 -4.16 -12.87
CA SER A 13 19.27 -2.76 -12.68
C SER A 13 20.08 -1.69 -13.44
N ARG A 14 20.96 -2.07 -14.38
CA ARG A 14 21.79 -1.12 -15.14
C ARG A 14 21.02 -0.57 -16.35
N THR A 15 20.08 0.35 -16.12
CA THR A 15 19.50 1.15 -17.20
C THR A 15 20.41 2.35 -17.50
N ALA A 16 21.00 2.39 -18.69
CA ALA A 16 21.80 3.54 -19.13
C ALA A 16 20.92 4.81 -19.17
N GLY A 17 21.24 5.81 -18.35
CA GLY A 17 20.74 7.18 -18.51
C GLY A 17 19.67 7.69 -17.53
N ARG A 18 19.08 6.85 -16.65
CA ARG A 18 18.23 7.34 -15.53
C ARG A 18 18.65 6.68 -14.22
N ARG A 19 18.68 7.47 -13.14
CA ARG A 19 18.96 6.95 -11.79
C ARG A 19 17.86 5.93 -11.43
N PRO A 20 18.21 4.65 -11.18
CA PRO A 20 17.23 3.68 -10.72
C PRO A 20 16.66 4.15 -9.38
N ARG A 21 15.34 4.04 -9.24
CA ARG A 21 14.65 4.30 -7.98
C ARG A 21 15.00 3.18 -7.01
N CYS A 22 15.24 3.53 -5.76
CA CYS A 22 15.47 2.53 -4.72
C CYS A 22 14.12 1.88 -4.39
N PRO A 23 14.08 0.54 -4.20
CA PRO A 23 12.84 -0.15 -3.92
C PRO A 23 12.26 0.30 -2.58
N THR A 24 10.94 0.45 -2.58
CA THR A 24 10.09 0.77 -1.43
C THR A 24 10.01 -0.40 -0.44
N HIS A 25 9.34 -0.16 0.70
CA HIS A 25 9.13 -1.21 1.69
C HIS A 25 8.27 -2.36 1.15
N CYS A 26 7.20 -2.06 0.41
CA CYS A 26 6.35 -3.09 -0.19
C CYS A 26 7.11 -3.91 -1.23
N GLU A 27 7.86 -3.26 -2.12
CA GLU A 27 8.62 -3.97 -3.18
C GLU A 27 9.68 -4.89 -2.60
N LYS A 28 10.42 -4.46 -1.57
CA LYS A 28 11.39 -5.31 -0.86
C LYS A 28 10.71 -6.52 -0.19
N ALA A 29 9.58 -6.28 0.49
CA ALA A 29 8.81 -7.35 1.13
C ALA A 29 8.29 -8.36 0.09
N ARG A 30 7.80 -7.86 -1.06
CA ARG A 30 7.35 -8.69 -2.18
C ARG A 30 8.46 -9.54 -2.75
N GLU A 31 9.64 -8.95 -3.00
CA GLU A 31 10.81 -9.69 -3.48
C GLU A 31 11.23 -10.79 -2.51
N MET A 32 11.30 -10.47 -1.21
CA MET A 32 11.65 -11.44 -0.18
C MET A 32 10.62 -12.58 -0.11
N ALA A 33 9.32 -12.27 -0.15
CA ALA A 33 8.27 -13.28 -0.15
C ALA A 33 8.33 -14.20 -1.38
N LEU A 34 8.67 -13.66 -2.56
CA LEU A 34 8.87 -14.45 -3.77
C LEU A 34 10.06 -15.41 -3.67
N ARG A 35 11.16 -14.97 -3.05
CA ARG A 35 12.33 -15.82 -2.77
C ARG A 35 12.03 -16.94 -1.78
N VAL A 36 11.18 -16.67 -0.78
CA VAL A 36 10.72 -17.71 0.14
C VAL A 36 9.83 -18.70 -0.60
N ARG A 37 8.85 -18.21 -1.39
CA ARG A 37 7.92 -19.05 -2.16
C ARG A 37 8.64 -20.03 -3.08
N SER A 38 9.73 -19.64 -3.75
CA SER A 38 10.47 -20.53 -4.65
C SER A 38 11.06 -21.76 -3.94
N ASN A 39 11.20 -21.70 -2.62
CA ASN A 39 11.75 -22.78 -1.79
C ASN A 39 10.67 -23.58 -1.04
N MET A 40 9.38 -23.23 -1.20
CA MET A 40 8.27 -23.89 -0.52
C MET A 40 7.72 -25.06 -1.34
N ALA A 41 7.10 -26.02 -0.64
CA ALA A 41 6.41 -27.14 -1.28
C ALA A 41 5.20 -26.69 -2.10
N ALA A 42 4.85 -27.45 -3.13
CA ALA A 42 3.65 -27.21 -3.92
C ALA A 42 2.40 -27.23 -3.02
N GLY A 43 1.56 -26.20 -3.14
CA GLY A 43 0.36 -26.04 -2.32
C GLY A 43 0.56 -25.30 -0.99
N ALA A 44 1.79 -24.96 -0.61
CA ALA A 44 2.02 -24.07 0.52
C ALA A 44 1.63 -22.63 0.16
N GLU A 45 0.83 -22.00 1.03
CA GLU A 45 0.38 -20.62 0.85
C GLU A 45 1.23 -19.66 1.69
N ILE A 46 1.79 -18.65 1.04
CA ILE A 46 2.51 -17.55 1.68
C ILE A 46 1.93 -16.23 1.21
N HIS A 47 1.88 -15.25 2.11
CA HIS A 47 1.47 -13.89 1.76
C HIS A 47 2.54 -13.21 0.90
N ILE A 48 2.18 -12.88 -0.33
CA ILE A 48 2.98 -12.01 -1.19
C ILE A 48 2.29 -10.65 -1.22
N PRO A 49 2.90 -9.58 -0.66
CA PRO A 49 2.25 -8.29 -0.58
C PRO A 49 2.01 -7.70 -1.97
N ALA A 50 0.81 -7.17 -2.16
CA ALA A 50 0.43 -6.40 -3.34
C ALA A 50 0.79 -4.93 -3.14
N CYS A 51 1.46 -4.36 -4.13
CA CYS A 51 1.98 -2.99 -4.09
C CYS A 51 1.28 -2.12 -5.16
N SER A 52 1.10 -0.83 -4.88
CA SER A 52 0.70 0.15 -5.88
C SER A 52 1.86 0.49 -6.83
N GLU A 53 1.58 1.25 -7.89
CA GLU A 53 2.60 1.74 -8.84
C GLU A 53 3.65 2.64 -8.15
N ASP A 54 3.26 3.33 -7.08
CA ASP A 54 4.16 4.14 -6.24
C ASP A 54 4.97 3.30 -5.24
N GLY A 55 4.73 1.99 -5.14
CA GLY A 55 5.39 1.08 -4.21
C GLY A 55 4.81 1.10 -2.78
N ASN A 56 3.62 1.64 -2.58
CA ASN A 56 2.90 1.55 -1.29
C ASN A 56 2.16 0.21 -1.18
N PHE A 57 1.88 -0.24 0.05
CA PHE A 57 1.04 -1.43 0.23
C PHE A 57 -0.40 -1.14 -0.20
N LEU A 58 -0.98 -2.03 -1.01
CA LEU A 58 -2.41 -1.96 -1.26
C LEU A 58 -3.17 -2.27 0.03
N PRO A 59 -4.24 -1.52 0.36
CA PRO A 59 -4.97 -1.71 1.61
C PRO A 59 -5.55 -3.10 1.76
N LEU A 60 -5.99 -3.71 0.64
CA LEU A 60 -6.47 -5.08 0.62
C LEU A 60 -5.31 -6.01 0.24
N GLN A 61 -4.99 -6.92 1.15
CA GLN A 61 -3.97 -7.95 0.97
C GLN A 61 -4.62 -9.33 1.06
N CYS A 62 -4.14 -10.29 0.29
CA CYS A 62 -4.69 -11.64 0.29
C CYS A 62 -3.59 -12.70 0.33
N VAL A 63 -3.89 -13.80 1.03
CA VAL A 63 -3.12 -15.05 1.03
C VAL A 63 -4.10 -16.18 0.76
N GLY A 64 -3.93 -16.85 -0.38
CA GLY A 64 -4.92 -17.83 -0.84
C GLY A 64 -6.29 -17.20 -1.04
N SER A 65 -7.29 -17.75 -0.36
CA SER A 65 -8.67 -17.25 -0.30
C SER A 65 -8.93 -16.25 0.83
N ARG A 66 -7.93 -15.96 1.67
CA ARG A 66 -8.08 -15.12 2.86
C ARG A 66 -7.57 -13.71 2.58
N CYS A 67 -8.44 -12.72 2.68
CA CYS A 67 -8.05 -11.32 2.54
C CYS A 67 -8.16 -10.56 3.87
N PHE A 68 -7.27 -9.59 4.07
CA PHE A 68 -7.19 -8.74 5.25
C PHE A 68 -6.80 -7.32 4.86
N CYS A 69 -7.12 -6.36 5.72
CA CYS A 69 -6.73 -4.98 5.51
C CYS A 69 -5.38 -4.66 6.13
N VAL A 70 -4.58 -3.83 5.46
CA VAL A 70 -3.32 -3.28 5.96
C VAL A 70 -3.29 -1.77 5.84
N ASP A 71 -2.50 -1.13 6.70
CA ASP A 71 -2.18 0.29 6.54
C ASP A 71 -1.07 0.53 5.48
N ALA A 72 -0.66 1.79 5.31
CA ALA A 72 0.36 2.17 4.34
C ALA A 72 1.75 1.57 4.64
N GLU A 73 1.99 1.07 5.86
CA GLU A 73 3.22 0.42 6.28
C GLU A 73 3.14 -1.11 6.18
N GLY A 74 1.97 -1.65 5.82
CA GLY A 74 1.72 -3.09 5.67
C GLY A 74 1.28 -3.78 6.96
N LYS A 75 0.94 -3.04 8.02
CA LYS A 75 0.48 -3.62 9.28
C LYS A 75 -0.99 -3.98 9.20
N THR A 76 -1.34 -5.18 9.62
CA THR A 76 -2.73 -5.67 9.59
C THR A 76 -3.63 -4.81 10.47
N MET A 77 -4.71 -4.29 9.88
CA MET A 77 -5.79 -3.61 10.58
C MET A 77 -6.88 -4.61 10.93
N ILE A 78 -7.46 -4.47 12.12
CA ILE A 78 -8.62 -5.27 12.55
C ILE A 78 -9.79 -4.85 11.64
N GLY A 79 -10.21 -5.77 10.77
CA GLY A 79 -11.28 -5.52 9.80
C GLY A 79 -12.64 -5.34 10.47
N GLY A 80 -13.45 -4.44 9.93
CA GLY A 80 -14.87 -4.31 10.27
C GLY A 80 -15.69 -5.57 9.87
N PRO A 81 -16.94 -5.68 10.35
CA PRO A 81 -17.71 -6.92 10.37
C PRO A 81 -17.78 -7.62 9.02
N THR A 82 -17.52 -8.91 9.08
CA THR A 82 -17.33 -9.84 7.98
C THR A 82 -18.67 -10.14 7.30
N GLY A 83 -18.85 -9.69 6.05
CA GLY A 83 -20.07 -9.98 5.28
C GLY A 83 -20.08 -9.32 3.91
N GLY A 84 -19.54 -10.00 2.90
CA GLY A 84 -19.85 -9.75 1.48
C GLY A 84 -18.91 -8.84 0.69
N ALA A 85 -18.24 -7.86 1.31
CA ALA A 85 -17.20 -7.06 0.64
C ALA A 85 -16.19 -6.52 1.66
N VAL A 86 -14.91 -6.86 1.51
CA VAL A 86 -13.84 -6.28 2.34
C VAL A 86 -13.55 -4.87 1.83
N THR A 87 -14.35 -3.89 2.22
CA THR A 87 -14.00 -2.48 2.02
C THR A 87 -12.94 -2.11 3.04
N CYS A 88 -11.67 -2.19 2.64
CA CYS A 88 -10.61 -1.64 3.46
C CYS A 88 -10.77 -0.13 3.46
N LYS A 89 -11.15 0.43 4.61
CA LYS A 89 -11.05 1.86 4.88
C LYS A 89 -9.56 2.18 4.92
N MET A 90 -8.96 2.35 3.75
CA MET A 90 -7.71 3.05 3.60
C MET A 90 -7.90 4.34 4.40
N PHE A 91 -7.07 4.61 5.41
CA PHE A 91 -7.13 5.89 6.13
C PHE A 91 -7.19 6.97 5.06
N SER A 92 -8.37 7.57 4.91
CA SER A 92 -8.68 8.54 3.90
C SER A 92 -8.04 9.85 4.35
N ARG A 93 -6.71 9.89 4.42
CA ARG A 93 -5.98 11.14 4.64
C ARG A 93 -6.14 12.11 3.46
N LEU A 94 -6.83 11.69 2.40
CA LEU A 94 -7.29 12.57 1.32
C LEU A 94 -8.81 12.83 1.32
N SER A 95 -9.61 12.25 2.24
CA SER A 95 -11.04 12.62 2.36
C SER A 95 -11.35 13.45 3.61
N GLU A 96 -10.52 13.44 4.66
CA GLU A 96 -10.68 14.39 5.78
C GLU A 96 -10.22 15.81 5.42
N GLN A 97 -9.30 15.96 4.44
CA GLN A 97 -8.89 17.27 3.95
C GLN A 97 -9.88 17.88 2.94
N PHE A 98 -10.62 17.04 2.18
CA PHE A 98 -11.57 17.48 1.15
C PHE A 98 -13.00 17.70 1.66
N HIS A 99 -13.39 17.09 2.79
CA HIS A 99 -14.74 17.34 3.36
C HIS A 99 -14.84 18.65 4.17
N LEU A 100 -13.72 19.22 4.62
CA LEU A 100 -13.69 20.51 5.31
C LEU A 100 -13.71 21.74 4.38
N SER A 101 -13.54 21.56 3.07
CA SER A 101 -13.66 22.66 2.10
C SER A 101 -15.09 22.89 1.60
N GLU A 102 -15.93 21.84 1.51
CA GLU A 102 -17.31 21.98 1.01
C GLU A 102 -18.27 22.52 2.09
N GLN A 103 -18.12 22.11 3.35
CA GLN A 103 -18.95 22.65 4.45
C GLN A 103 -18.70 24.14 4.76
N LYS A 104 -17.62 24.73 4.24
CA LYS A 104 -17.32 26.15 4.46
C LYS A 104 -18.15 27.07 3.57
N LEU A 105 -18.59 26.61 2.39
CA LEU A 105 -19.38 27.45 1.48
C LEU A 105 -20.85 27.56 1.92
N GLU A 106 -21.43 26.49 2.47
CA GLU A 106 -22.80 26.52 3.00
C GLU A 106 -22.91 27.29 4.32
N ASN A 107 -21.93 27.17 5.23
CA ASN A 107 -21.94 27.91 6.50
C ASN A 107 -21.64 29.41 6.36
N THR A 108 -21.03 29.86 5.25
CA THR A 108 -20.78 31.29 5.00
C THR A 108 -22.03 32.00 4.46
N SER A 109 -22.97 31.27 3.85
CA SER A 109 -24.24 31.84 3.39
C SER A 109 -25.24 32.08 4.54
N LEU A 110 -25.22 31.24 5.57
CA LEU A 110 -26.09 31.37 6.75
C LEU A 110 -25.65 32.46 7.74
N THR A 111 -24.36 32.82 7.78
CA THR A 111 -23.85 33.92 8.64
C THR A 111 -24.02 35.31 8.03
N LEU A 112 -24.40 35.42 6.75
CA LEU A 112 -24.73 36.70 6.11
C LEU A 112 -26.23 37.01 6.12
N MET A 113 -27.06 36.14 6.72
CA MET A 113 -28.50 36.33 6.85
C MET A 113 -28.98 36.41 8.32
N ASN A 114 -28.08 36.66 9.28
CA ASN A 114 -28.45 36.86 10.69
C ASN A 114 -27.66 37.99 11.35
#